data_AF-A0A2N7IE59-F1
#
_entry.id   AF-A0A2N7IE59-F1
#
_cell.length_a   1.000
_cell.length_b   1.000
_cell.length_c   1.000
_cell.angle_alpha   90.00
_cell.angle_beta   90.00
_cell.angle_gamma   90.00
#
_symmetry.space_group_name_H-M   'P 1'
#
loop_
_entity.id
_entity.type
_entity.pdbx_description
1 polymer ?
#
loop_
_entity_poly.entity_id
_entity_poly.type
_entity_poly.pdbx_seq_one_letter_code
_entity_poly.pdbx_strand_id
1 'polypeptide(L)'
;MRITFESRVRVSIMSDKAFRKLNIFLSIFCLAITLVSLISFNTLMNKSYVITPDKYPTRVNTDRDHDGGTVGSLHKTEDGIELQCDFERTYSLPFCEIEFVISTQGKGLDLSTFDSVTINMDYQGQEDPRFRFYIRNYDKNYSVKDDAMSNKFNRLDFSLPDASHIDLGYFNVPFWWIDHYNRPVSDSAVDITNAVSVELGLGASTLDGHHSLKISSIVFHGKIISKALLGELLVGLWVTYAIYYIGCALHIAQRSKTLAAEQQRYLTQEIKELKVKATTDPLTGCRNRTEALDSFYDFEWLAQQGKTIHIALFDLDHFKQINDQHGHEVGDKVLIQFVATANESLGEQYLLYRWGGEEFLLVCLEQTALQCNESIDNFYLAMDQSPWPKALKVTASTGVTQLKEHESIRAAIKRADKALYQAKDNGRNQVATFY
;
A
#
# COMPACT_ATOMS: atom_id res chain seq x y z
N MET A 1 -37.18 8.18 21.84
CA MET A 1 -35.76 7.93 22.16
C MET A 1 -34.96 7.69 20.87
N ARG A 2 -34.92 8.68 19.95
CA ARG A 2 -34.47 8.49 18.55
C ARG A 2 -33.53 9.60 18.05
N ILE A 3 -32.92 10.39 18.95
CA ILE A 3 -32.23 11.65 18.58
C ILE A 3 -30.75 11.69 19.01
N THR A 4 -30.19 10.67 19.68
CA THR A 4 -28.84 10.79 20.27
C THR A 4 -27.72 10.03 19.55
N PHE A 5 -27.90 9.61 18.29
CA PHE A 5 -26.83 8.91 17.54
C PHE A 5 -26.11 9.76 16.48
N GLU A 6 -26.64 10.93 16.10
CA GLU A 6 -26.06 11.72 15.00
C GLU A 6 -24.96 12.73 15.42
N SER A 7 -24.72 12.97 16.72
CA SER A 7 -23.91 14.12 17.15
C SER A 7 -22.49 13.81 17.64
N ARG A 8 -21.99 12.58 17.52
CA ARG A 8 -20.67 12.20 18.09
C ARG A 8 -19.70 11.47 17.16
N VAL A 9 -19.59 11.85 15.88
CA VAL A 9 -18.36 11.59 15.10
C VAL A 9 -18.15 12.68 14.03
N ARG A 10 -17.79 13.91 14.44
CA ARG A 10 -17.11 14.87 13.56
C ARG A 10 -15.63 14.95 13.91
N VAL A 11 -14.93 13.83 13.76
CA VAL A 11 -13.50 13.89 13.44
C VAL A 11 -13.45 14.23 11.95
N SER A 12 -12.84 15.37 11.62
CA SER A 12 -12.65 15.85 10.26
C SER A 12 -11.85 14.81 9.46
N ILE A 13 -12.57 13.93 8.76
CA ILE A 13 -11.98 12.91 7.89
C ILE A 13 -12.32 13.34 6.47
N MET A 14 -11.28 13.54 5.66
CA MET A 14 -11.42 13.83 4.24
C MET A 14 -12.38 12.80 3.61
N SER A 15 -13.42 13.30 2.94
CA SER A 15 -14.28 12.45 2.11
C SER A 15 -13.46 11.78 1.00
N ASP A 16 -13.91 10.64 0.48
CA ASP A 16 -13.23 9.97 -0.66
C ASP A 16 -13.00 10.96 -1.83
N LYS A 17 -13.97 11.87 -2.05
CA LYS A 17 -13.84 12.96 -3.03
C LYS A 17 -12.71 13.94 -2.70
N ALA A 18 -12.53 14.30 -1.43
CA ALA A 18 -11.43 15.15 -0.98
C ALA A 18 -10.08 14.43 -1.09
N PHE A 19 -10.02 13.14 -0.74
CA PHE A 19 -8.83 12.29 -0.91
C PHE A 19 -8.37 12.23 -2.37
N ARG A 20 -9.28 11.95 -3.30
CA ARG A 20 -8.96 11.93 -4.73
C ARG A 20 -8.46 13.29 -5.23
N LYS A 21 -9.14 14.38 -4.87
CA LYS A 21 -8.72 15.74 -5.26
C LYS A 21 -7.33 16.09 -4.73
N LEU A 22 -7.06 15.80 -3.46
CA LEU A 22 -5.76 16.07 -2.84
C LEU A 22 -4.66 15.26 -3.51
N ASN A 23 -4.91 13.97 -3.80
CA ASN A 23 -3.90 13.13 -4.45
C ASN A 23 -3.59 13.56 -5.88
N ILE A 24 -4.60 13.98 -6.65
CA ILE A 24 -4.40 14.56 -7.99
C ILE A 24 -3.54 15.83 -7.89
N PHE A 25 -3.84 16.69 -6.93
CA PHE A 25 -3.04 17.89 -6.70
C PHE A 25 -1.59 17.55 -6.34
N LEU A 26 -1.38 16.63 -5.38
CA LEU A 26 -0.04 16.23 -4.92
C LEU A 26 0.77 15.53 -6.02
N SER A 27 0.15 14.70 -6.87
CA SER A 27 0.86 14.06 -7.98
C SER A 27 1.29 15.07 -9.03
N ILE A 28 0.41 16.01 -9.41
CA ILE A 28 0.75 17.11 -10.32
C ILE A 28 1.87 17.97 -9.72
N PHE A 29 1.82 18.24 -8.42
CA PHE A 29 2.85 19.00 -7.72
C PHE A 29 4.21 18.30 -7.73
N CYS A 30 4.26 16.98 -7.47
CA CYS A 30 5.51 16.20 -7.55
C CYS A 30 6.08 16.15 -8.98
N LEU A 31 5.21 16.04 -10.00
CA LEU A 31 5.62 16.14 -11.41
C LEU A 31 6.19 17.51 -11.74
N ALA A 32 5.54 18.58 -11.27
CA ALA A 32 6.00 19.95 -11.49
C ALA A 32 7.37 20.19 -10.85
N ILE A 33 7.58 19.75 -9.61
CA ILE A 33 8.89 19.81 -8.94
C ILE A 33 9.93 19.04 -9.76
N THR A 34 9.62 17.81 -10.16
CA THR A 34 10.54 16.98 -10.96
C THR A 34 10.95 17.69 -12.25
N LEU A 35 9.98 18.23 -13.00
CA LEU A 35 10.24 18.94 -14.25
C LEU A 35 11.09 20.20 -14.03
N VAL A 36 10.72 21.04 -13.06
CA VAL A 36 11.46 22.27 -12.76
C VAL A 36 12.88 21.96 -12.30
N SER A 37 13.07 20.95 -11.47
CA SER A 37 14.41 20.53 -11.01
C SER A 37 15.28 20.04 -12.17
N LEU A 38 14.74 19.26 -13.10
CA LEU A 38 15.49 18.78 -14.27
C LEU A 38 15.86 19.92 -15.24
N ILE A 39 14.92 20.84 -15.50
CA ILE A 39 15.20 22.02 -16.32
C ILE A 39 16.29 22.88 -15.65
N SER A 40 16.11 23.17 -14.36
CA SER A 40 17.06 23.98 -13.58
C SER A 40 18.44 23.34 -13.51
N PHE A 41 18.53 22.02 -13.37
CA PHE A 41 19.80 21.30 -13.39
C PHE A 41 20.58 21.53 -14.69
N ASN A 42 19.89 21.55 -15.83
CA ASN A 42 20.52 21.74 -17.13
C ASN A 42 20.90 23.20 -17.40
N THR A 43 20.13 24.18 -16.91
CA THR A 43 20.29 25.60 -17.30
C THR A 43 20.87 26.49 -16.21
N LEU A 44 20.41 26.35 -14.97
CA LEU A 44 20.63 27.31 -13.89
C LEU A 44 21.68 26.83 -12.87
N MET A 45 21.78 25.51 -12.63
CA MET A 45 22.66 24.95 -11.60
C MET A 45 24.11 24.75 -12.07
N ASN A 46 24.57 25.58 -13.00
CA ASN A 46 25.95 25.58 -13.46
C ASN A 46 26.82 26.35 -12.47
N LYS A 47 28.00 25.82 -12.17
CA LYS A 47 29.07 26.53 -11.46
C LYS A 47 30.34 26.51 -12.32
N SER A 48 31.16 27.53 -12.17
CA SER A 48 32.46 27.58 -12.82
C SER A 48 33.51 28.17 -11.89
N TYR A 49 34.76 27.82 -12.16
CA TYR A 49 35.91 28.37 -11.47
C TYR A 49 37.01 28.72 -12.46
N VAL A 50 37.46 29.98 -12.45
CA VAL A 50 38.45 30.48 -13.40
C VAL A 50 39.81 30.62 -12.72
N ILE A 51 40.84 30.09 -13.37
CA ILE A 51 42.25 30.33 -13.12
C ILE A 51 42.76 31.29 -14.21
N THR A 52 43.31 32.41 -13.79
CA THR A 52 43.91 33.43 -14.68
C THR A 52 45.29 33.83 -14.17
N PRO A 53 46.16 34.38 -15.03
CA PRO A 53 47.49 34.85 -14.64
C PRO A 53 47.48 35.99 -13.60
N ASP A 54 46.38 36.75 -13.52
CA ASP A 54 46.22 37.82 -12.52
C ASP A 54 45.78 37.29 -11.16
N LYS A 55 45.12 36.13 -11.13
CA LYS A 55 44.61 35.52 -9.91
C LYS A 55 45.65 34.68 -9.19
N TYR A 56 46.54 34.03 -9.95
CA TYR A 56 47.57 33.14 -9.41
C TYR A 56 48.95 33.49 -9.97
N PRO A 57 49.99 33.55 -9.12
CA PRO A 57 51.35 33.76 -9.59
C PRO A 57 51.77 32.61 -10.52
N THR A 58 52.49 32.96 -11.58
CA THR A 58 52.95 32.01 -12.59
C THR A 58 54.45 31.76 -12.52
N ARG A 59 54.88 30.55 -12.89
CA ARG A 59 56.29 30.15 -12.98
C ARG A 59 56.53 29.40 -14.29
N VAL A 60 57.78 29.37 -14.74
CA VAL A 60 58.21 28.56 -15.87
C VAL A 60 58.99 27.37 -15.34
N ASN A 61 58.61 26.18 -15.79
CA ASN A 61 59.34 24.95 -15.55
C ASN A 61 59.84 24.42 -16.90
N THR A 62 61.13 24.16 -17.03
CA THR A 62 61.72 23.58 -18.25
C THR A 62 62.60 22.38 -17.93
N ASP A 63 62.98 21.63 -18.96
CA ASP A 63 63.92 20.52 -18.86
C ASP A 63 65.34 20.92 -18.42
N ARG A 64 65.63 22.22 -18.27
CA ARG A 64 66.94 22.72 -17.82
C ARG A 64 67.32 22.22 -16.42
N ASP A 65 66.33 21.98 -15.55
CA ASP A 65 66.55 21.36 -14.24
C ASP A 65 66.99 19.88 -14.32
N HIS A 66 66.95 19.31 -15.53
CA HIS A 66 67.33 17.93 -15.86
C HIS A 66 68.43 17.90 -16.94
N ASP A 67 69.33 18.89 -16.92
CA ASP A 67 70.43 19.06 -17.89
C ASP A 67 69.97 19.25 -19.36
N GLY A 68 68.73 19.70 -19.56
CA GLY A 68 68.17 20.04 -20.88
C GLY A 68 68.50 21.44 -21.38
N GLY A 69 68.34 21.64 -22.69
CA GLY A 69 68.66 22.88 -23.40
C GLY A 69 67.49 23.87 -23.48
N THR A 70 66.26 23.45 -23.16
CA THR A 70 65.06 24.26 -23.42
C THR A 70 65.04 25.50 -22.52
N VAL A 71 64.86 26.66 -23.16
CA VAL A 71 64.76 27.96 -22.49
C VAL A 71 63.31 28.41 -22.53
N GLY A 72 62.76 28.81 -21.39
CA GLY A 72 61.40 29.32 -21.31
C GLY A 72 61.34 30.71 -20.67
N SER A 73 60.47 31.58 -21.17
CA SER A 73 60.17 32.91 -20.62
C SER A 73 58.67 33.19 -20.61
N LEU A 74 58.25 34.05 -19.67
CA LEU A 74 56.86 34.50 -19.57
C LEU A 74 56.74 35.98 -19.91
N HIS A 75 55.78 36.28 -20.78
CA HIS A 75 55.45 37.63 -21.19
C HIS A 75 53.97 37.88 -20.86
N LYS A 76 53.70 38.90 -20.05
CA LYS A 76 52.31 39.34 -19.83
C LYS A 76 51.80 39.98 -21.11
N THR A 77 50.58 39.61 -21.51
CA THR A 77 49.85 40.21 -22.64
C THR A 77 48.61 40.92 -22.12
N GLU A 78 47.92 41.70 -22.96
CA GLU A 78 46.69 42.40 -22.55
C GLU A 78 45.57 41.45 -22.09
N ASP A 79 45.48 40.26 -22.69
CA ASP A 79 44.39 39.30 -22.46
C ASP A 79 44.82 38.00 -21.78
N GLY A 80 46.04 37.94 -21.22
CA GLY A 80 46.56 36.71 -20.64
C GLY A 80 48.08 36.69 -20.48
N ILE A 81 48.66 35.48 -20.51
CA ILE A 81 50.10 35.28 -20.40
C ILE A 81 50.61 34.43 -21.57
N GLU A 82 51.75 34.81 -22.12
CA GLU A 82 52.43 34.08 -23.19
C GLU A 82 53.65 33.38 -22.62
N LEU A 83 53.68 32.05 -22.77
CA LEU A 83 54.85 31.22 -22.54
C LEU A 83 55.60 31.08 -23.86
N GLN A 84 56.81 31.60 -23.91
CA GLN A 84 57.74 31.44 -25.02
C GLN A 84 58.76 30.36 -24.65
N CYS A 85 58.94 29.38 -25.53
CA CYS A 85 59.81 28.23 -25.32
C CYS A 85 60.71 28.05 -26.54
N ASP A 86 62.02 28.15 -26.34
CA ASP A 86 63.03 27.78 -27.32
C ASP A 86 63.51 26.36 -27.02
N PHE A 87 62.99 25.39 -27.76
CA PHE A 87 63.30 23.97 -27.59
C PHE A 87 64.63 23.60 -28.23
N GLU A 88 65.48 22.91 -27.46
CA GLU A 88 66.73 22.31 -27.92
C GLU A 88 66.85 20.88 -27.37
N ARG A 89 66.78 19.88 -28.25
CA ARG A 89 66.81 18.44 -27.94
C ARG A 89 68.19 17.92 -27.51
N THR A 90 68.68 18.43 -26.39
CA THR A 90 69.82 17.85 -25.65
C THR A 90 69.38 16.84 -24.59
N TYR A 91 68.12 16.94 -24.13
CA TYR A 91 67.48 15.98 -23.23
C TYR A 91 66.52 15.05 -24.00
N SER A 92 66.37 13.81 -23.55
CA SER A 92 65.54 12.80 -24.24
C SER A 92 64.03 13.06 -24.17
N LEU A 93 63.57 13.88 -23.21
CA LEU A 93 62.16 14.18 -22.97
C LEU A 93 61.95 15.68 -22.70
N PRO A 94 62.23 16.55 -23.68
CA PRO A 94 62.20 18.00 -23.44
C PRO A 94 60.79 18.46 -23.06
N PHE A 95 60.72 19.47 -22.20
CA PHE A 95 59.47 20.09 -21.78
C PHE A 95 59.66 21.56 -21.45
N CYS A 96 58.57 22.31 -21.62
CA CYS A 96 58.48 23.70 -21.25
C CYS A 96 57.03 23.99 -20.87
N GLU A 97 56.82 24.34 -19.60
CA GLU A 97 55.51 24.39 -18.98
C GLU A 97 55.38 25.67 -18.14
N ILE A 98 54.17 26.24 -18.12
CA ILE A 98 53.80 27.30 -17.19
C ILE A 98 53.03 26.69 -16.02
N GLU A 99 53.44 27.01 -14.81
CA GLU A 99 52.75 26.63 -13.58
C GLU A 99 51.94 27.82 -13.04
N PHE A 100 50.65 27.62 -12.78
CA PHE A 100 49.81 28.51 -11.98
C PHE A 100 49.81 28.02 -10.53
N VAL A 101 50.50 28.75 -9.65
CA VAL A 101 50.70 28.35 -8.25
C VAL A 101 49.49 28.78 -7.42
N ILE A 102 48.66 27.80 -7.02
CA ILE A 102 47.47 28.03 -6.20
C ILE A 102 47.85 28.19 -4.72
N SER A 103 48.73 27.34 -4.22
CA SER A 103 49.13 27.34 -2.82
C SER A 103 50.51 26.74 -2.61
N THR A 104 51.36 27.42 -1.85
CA THR A 104 52.66 26.90 -1.40
C THR A 104 52.60 26.32 0.01
N GLN A 105 51.47 26.45 0.71
CA GLN A 105 51.30 26.03 2.10
C GLN A 105 50.51 24.70 2.24
N GLY A 106 50.27 24.00 1.14
CA GLY A 106 49.58 22.71 1.12
C GLY A 106 48.06 22.78 1.23
N LYS A 107 47.46 23.98 1.31
CA LYS A 107 46.00 24.17 1.25
C LYS A 107 45.60 24.74 -0.10
N GLY A 108 45.19 23.85 -1.00
CA GLY A 108 44.81 24.13 -2.38
C GLY A 108 43.30 24.29 -2.58
N LEU A 109 42.87 24.07 -3.82
CA LEU A 109 41.47 24.10 -4.25
C LEU A 109 40.91 22.69 -4.43
N ASP A 110 39.65 22.50 -4.06
CA ASP A 110 38.93 21.27 -4.39
C ASP A 110 38.35 21.35 -5.81
N LEU A 111 39.13 20.82 -6.77
CA LEU A 111 38.74 20.73 -8.16
C LEU A 111 37.93 19.47 -8.46
N SER A 112 37.84 18.52 -7.53
CA SER A 112 37.06 17.28 -7.69
C SER A 112 35.55 17.51 -7.80
N THR A 113 35.10 18.70 -7.42
CA THR A 113 33.69 19.09 -7.52
C THR A 113 33.27 19.58 -8.91
N PHE A 114 34.20 19.66 -9.86
CA PHE A 114 33.96 20.03 -11.26
C PHE A 114 34.01 18.79 -12.15
N ASP A 115 33.38 18.88 -13.32
CA ASP A 115 33.22 17.76 -14.25
C ASP A 115 34.16 17.91 -15.46
N SER A 116 34.39 19.14 -15.92
CA SER A 116 35.20 19.42 -17.11
C SER A 116 36.03 20.70 -16.97
N VAL A 117 36.97 20.89 -17.89
CA VAL A 117 37.80 22.09 -18.00
C VAL A 117 37.87 22.57 -19.45
N THR A 118 37.84 23.88 -19.62
CA THR A 118 38.09 24.56 -20.89
C THR A 118 39.36 25.39 -20.74
N ILE A 119 40.28 25.27 -21.69
CA ILE A 119 41.56 25.98 -21.70
C ILE A 119 41.52 26.97 -22.86
N ASN A 120 41.38 28.26 -22.55
CA ASN A 120 41.38 29.33 -23.54
C ASN A 120 42.84 29.69 -23.86
N MET A 121 43.34 29.12 -24.97
CA MET A 121 44.74 29.24 -25.38
C MET A 121 44.89 29.31 -26.90
N ASP A 122 45.97 29.95 -27.33
CA ASP A 122 46.44 29.99 -28.72
C ASP A 122 47.88 29.48 -28.78
N TYR A 123 48.27 28.85 -29.89
CA TYR A 123 49.59 28.26 -30.04
C TYR A 123 50.20 28.54 -31.41
N GLN A 124 51.51 28.76 -31.44
CA GLN A 124 52.34 28.88 -32.64
C GLN A 124 53.66 28.12 -32.45
N GLY A 125 54.11 27.39 -33.47
CA GLY A 125 55.47 26.82 -33.50
C GLY A 125 55.61 25.55 -34.33
N GLN A 126 54.64 24.62 -34.29
CA GLN A 126 54.61 23.44 -35.15
C GLN A 126 53.19 23.04 -35.57
N GLU A 127 53.09 22.19 -36.60
CA GLU A 127 51.85 21.51 -36.96
C GLU A 127 51.53 20.38 -35.95
N ASP A 128 50.25 20.18 -35.65
CA ASP A 128 49.72 19.17 -34.73
C ASP A 128 50.44 19.07 -33.37
N PRO A 129 50.50 20.16 -32.59
CA PRO A 129 51.12 20.16 -31.28
C PRO A 129 50.38 19.26 -30.29
N ARG A 130 51.13 18.70 -29.34
CA ARG A 130 50.58 18.01 -28.16
C ARG A 130 50.89 18.82 -26.92
N PHE A 131 49.86 19.09 -26.14
CA PHE A 131 49.96 19.78 -24.88
C PHE A 131 49.81 18.81 -23.74
N ARG A 132 50.35 19.22 -22.61
CA ARG A 132 50.31 18.49 -21.36
C ARG A 132 49.72 19.40 -20.31
N PHE A 133 48.75 18.86 -19.59
CA PHE A 133 48.05 19.55 -18.53
C PHE A 133 48.19 18.75 -17.24
N TYR A 134 48.76 19.38 -16.21
CA TYR A 134 48.87 18.79 -14.89
C TYR A 134 48.01 19.53 -13.86
N ILE A 135 47.50 18.76 -12.91
CA ILE A 135 47.01 19.27 -11.64
C ILE A 135 47.85 18.62 -10.55
N ARG A 136 48.59 19.43 -9.80
CA ARG A 136 49.40 18.99 -8.65
C ARG A 136 48.51 18.96 -7.41
N ASN A 137 48.41 17.81 -6.76
CA ASN A 137 47.59 17.65 -5.55
C ASN A 137 48.46 17.45 -4.32
N TYR A 138 48.12 18.12 -3.21
CA TYR A 138 48.80 17.95 -1.94
C TYR A 138 48.00 17.05 -1.00
N ASP A 139 48.64 16.05 -0.41
CA ASP A 139 48.09 15.27 0.70
C ASP A 139 49.19 14.91 1.70
N LYS A 140 48.88 14.95 3.00
CA LYS A 140 49.87 14.69 4.04
C LYS A 140 50.47 13.28 4.01
N ASN A 141 49.81 12.32 3.35
CA ASN A 141 50.25 10.93 3.25
C ASN A 141 51.31 10.69 2.17
N TYR A 142 51.48 11.62 1.22
CA TYR A 142 52.49 11.49 0.14
C TYR A 142 53.30 12.76 -0.12
N SER A 143 52.78 13.94 0.21
CA SER A 143 53.50 15.20 0.04
C SER A 143 54.54 15.40 1.13
N VAL A 144 55.78 15.61 0.70
CA VAL A 144 56.96 15.85 1.53
C VAL A 144 57.29 17.35 1.49
N LYS A 145 57.62 17.91 2.66
CA LYS A 145 58.00 19.31 2.76
C LYS A 145 59.29 19.57 1.98
N ASP A 146 59.33 20.69 1.26
CA ASP A 146 60.48 21.13 0.45
C ASP A 146 60.79 20.23 -0.76
N ASP A 147 59.94 19.23 -1.04
CA ASP A 147 59.95 18.41 -2.25
C ASP A 147 58.66 18.65 -3.03
N ALA A 148 58.70 19.57 -3.99
CA ALA A 148 57.53 19.89 -4.82
C ALA A 148 57.12 18.72 -5.73
N MET A 149 58.02 17.79 -6.05
CA MET A 149 57.77 16.64 -6.92
C MET A 149 56.96 15.55 -6.19
N SER A 150 57.01 15.51 -4.86
CA SER A 150 56.22 14.59 -4.03
C SER A 150 54.71 14.83 -4.09
N ASN A 151 54.26 16.05 -4.44
CA ASN A 151 52.84 16.28 -4.71
C ASN A 151 52.38 15.34 -5.85
N LYS A 152 51.13 14.88 -5.81
CA LYS A 152 50.63 13.92 -6.79
C LYS A 152 50.44 14.60 -8.14
N PHE A 153 50.94 13.98 -9.21
CA PHE A 153 50.68 14.40 -10.58
C PHE A 153 49.36 13.78 -11.06
N ASN A 154 48.43 14.62 -11.49
CA ASN A 154 47.31 14.20 -12.33
C ASN A 154 47.55 14.79 -13.71
N ARG A 155 47.72 13.96 -14.73
CA ARG A 155 48.13 14.34 -16.09
C ARG A 155 47.02 14.11 -17.09
N LEU A 156 46.96 14.98 -18.09
CA LEU A 156 46.29 14.75 -19.35
C LEU A 156 47.17 15.27 -20.50
N ASP A 157 47.28 14.51 -21.60
CA ASP A 157 47.88 15.00 -22.84
C ASP A 157 46.80 15.19 -23.91
N PHE A 158 46.71 16.36 -24.53
CA PHE A 158 45.62 16.71 -25.45
C PHE A 158 46.12 17.49 -26.69
N SER A 159 45.23 17.72 -27.66
CA SER A 159 45.47 18.53 -28.87
C SER A 159 44.57 19.76 -28.90
N LEU A 160 44.86 20.79 -29.72
CA LEU A 160 44.10 22.04 -29.76
C LEU A 160 42.57 21.90 -29.87
N PRO A 161 41.99 21.00 -30.71
CA PRO A 161 40.54 20.85 -30.80
C PRO A 161 39.88 20.49 -29.45
N ASP A 162 40.60 19.75 -28.61
CA ASP A 162 40.10 19.26 -27.33
C ASP A 162 40.07 20.36 -26.26
N ALA A 163 40.87 21.43 -26.42
CA ALA A 163 41.00 22.52 -25.44
C ALA A 163 39.67 23.21 -25.10
N SER A 164 38.70 23.16 -26.01
CA SER A 164 37.37 23.76 -25.83
C SER A 164 36.53 23.07 -24.76
N HIS A 165 36.72 21.76 -24.52
CA HIS A 165 36.02 21.01 -23.48
C HIS A 165 36.70 19.67 -23.19
N ILE A 166 37.28 19.55 -22.01
CA ILE A 166 38.01 18.38 -21.54
C ILE A 166 37.31 17.79 -20.32
N ASP A 167 36.91 16.52 -20.37
CA ASP A 167 36.39 15.78 -19.22
C ASP A 167 37.53 15.48 -18.22
N LEU A 168 37.34 15.83 -16.94
CA LEU A 168 38.35 15.59 -15.91
C LEU A 168 38.58 14.10 -15.64
N GLY A 169 37.65 13.23 -16.03
CA GLY A 169 37.77 11.77 -15.96
C GLY A 169 38.83 11.18 -16.90
N TYR A 170 39.36 11.95 -17.86
CA TYR A 170 40.47 11.51 -18.71
C TYR A 170 41.85 11.69 -18.08
N PHE A 171 41.93 12.35 -16.93
CA PHE A 171 43.20 12.46 -16.21
C PHE A 171 43.66 11.10 -15.70
N ASN A 172 44.97 10.95 -15.58
CA ASN A 172 45.59 9.78 -14.98
C ASN A 172 46.81 10.17 -14.13
N VAL A 173 47.19 9.30 -13.20
CA VAL A 173 48.45 9.47 -12.46
C VAL A 173 49.60 8.88 -13.29
N PRO A 174 50.68 9.63 -13.58
CA PRO A 174 51.84 9.10 -14.30
C PRO A 174 52.52 7.96 -13.53
N PHE A 175 52.85 6.87 -14.24
CA PHE A 175 53.47 5.69 -13.64
C PHE A 175 54.83 5.99 -12.98
N TRP A 176 55.62 6.90 -13.57
CA TRP A 176 56.91 7.28 -13.01
C TRP A 176 56.79 7.86 -11.60
N TRP A 177 55.71 8.59 -11.28
CA TRP A 177 55.52 9.17 -9.95
C TRP A 177 55.22 8.09 -8.92
N ILE A 178 54.40 7.11 -9.31
CA ILE A 178 54.09 5.94 -8.48
C ILE A 178 55.38 5.15 -8.18
N ASP A 179 56.17 4.88 -9.22
CA ASP A 179 57.41 4.09 -9.12
C ASP A 179 58.49 4.82 -8.32
N HIS A 180 58.74 6.10 -8.64
CA HIS A 180 59.77 6.93 -8.00
C HIS A 180 59.53 7.07 -6.48
N TYR A 181 58.28 7.28 -6.06
CA TYR A 181 57.92 7.41 -4.65
C TYR A 181 57.47 6.08 -4.01
N ASN A 182 57.61 4.95 -4.70
CA ASN A 182 57.22 3.61 -4.25
C ASN A 182 55.80 3.57 -3.64
N ARG A 183 54.82 4.14 -4.35
CA ARG A 183 53.45 4.33 -3.86
C ARG A 183 52.60 3.07 -4.03
N PRO A 184 51.65 2.80 -3.12
CA PRO A 184 50.69 1.71 -3.30
C PRO A 184 49.79 1.96 -4.51
N VAL A 185 49.28 0.88 -5.11
CA VAL A 185 48.38 0.93 -6.28
C VAL A 185 47.13 1.78 -6.03
N SER A 186 46.69 1.91 -4.77
CA SER A 186 45.58 2.80 -4.38
C SER A 186 45.81 4.27 -4.78
N ASP A 187 47.07 4.70 -4.91
CA ASP A 187 47.41 6.09 -5.21
C ASP A 187 47.44 6.37 -6.71
N SER A 188 47.32 5.34 -7.56
CA SER A 188 47.20 5.47 -9.02
C SER A 188 45.89 6.12 -9.46
N ALA A 189 44.90 6.21 -8.56
CA ALA A 189 43.68 6.95 -8.80
C ALA A 189 43.93 8.47 -8.79
N VAL A 190 43.26 9.16 -9.71
CA VAL A 190 43.23 10.63 -9.77
C VAL A 190 42.72 11.18 -8.45
N ASP A 191 43.43 12.18 -7.94
CA ASP A 191 43.04 12.92 -6.74
C ASP A 191 43.36 14.39 -6.98
N ILE A 192 42.31 15.19 -7.06
CA ILE A 192 42.32 16.64 -7.30
C ILE A 192 41.50 17.38 -6.24
N THR A 193 41.36 16.76 -5.05
CA THR A 193 40.57 17.29 -3.92
C THR A 193 41.27 18.46 -3.20
N ASN A 194 42.57 18.62 -3.41
CA ASN A 194 43.41 19.64 -2.81
C ASN A 194 44.51 20.08 -3.79
N ALA A 195 44.09 20.62 -4.94
CA ALA A 195 44.95 21.09 -6.01
C ALA A 195 45.75 22.33 -5.60
N VAL A 196 47.08 22.21 -5.55
CA VAL A 196 48.02 23.26 -5.12
C VAL A 196 48.69 23.99 -6.28
N SER A 197 48.68 23.41 -7.48
CA SER A 197 49.01 24.11 -8.71
C SER A 197 48.43 23.41 -9.93
N VAL A 198 48.35 24.16 -11.03
CA VAL A 198 47.91 23.70 -12.34
C VAL A 198 48.99 24.08 -13.35
N GLU A 199 49.44 23.13 -14.16
CA GLU A 199 50.53 23.33 -15.11
C GLU A 199 50.04 23.04 -16.52
N LEU A 200 50.48 23.85 -17.48
CA LEU A 200 50.16 23.68 -18.89
C LEU A 200 51.41 23.91 -19.72
N GLY A 201 51.66 23.04 -20.70
CA GLY A 201 52.78 23.28 -21.60
C GLY A 201 52.97 22.21 -22.65
N LEU A 202 54.20 22.17 -23.14
CA LEU A 202 54.65 21.37 -24.25
C LEU A 202 55.58 20.26 -23.74
N GLY A 203 55.55 19.09 -24.38
CA GLY A 203 56.27 17.90 -23.92
C GLY A 203 57.14 17.24 -24.99
N ALA A 204 57.47 15.98 -24.76
CA ALA A 204 58.51 15.25 -25.51
C ALA A 204 58.30 15.14 -27.04
N SER A 205 57.09 15.33 -27.54
CA SER A 205 56.80 15.33 -28.98
C SER A 205 57.05 16.68 -29.67
N THR A 206 57.41 17.72 -28.92
CA THR A 206 57.67 19.06 -29.46
C THR A 206 59.00 19.08 -30.22
N LEU A 207 59.00 19.69 -31.41
CA LEU A 207 60.18 19.82 -32.27
C LEU A 207 61.15 20.88 -31.73
N ASP A 208 62.37 20.90 -32.23
CA ASP A 208 63.31 21.99 -31.93
C ASP A 208 62.83 23.29 -32.56
N GLY A 209 63.13 24.41 -31.89
CA GLY A 209 62.79 25.75 -32.38
C GLY A 209 61.96 26.56 -31.39
N HIS A 210 61.46 27.70 -31.88
CA HIS A 210 60.69 28.64 -31.08
C HIS A 210 59.20 28.27 -31.08
N HIS A 211 58.62 28.19 -29.89
CA HIS A 211 57.22 27.92 -29.67
C HIS A 211 56.61 28.98 -28.76
N SER A 212 55.42 29.47 -29.12
CA SER A 212 54.65 30.40 -28.31
C SER A 212 53.29 29.78 -27.94
N LEU A 213 52.98 29.85 -26.65
CA LEU A 213 51.71 29.41 -26.07
C LEU A 213 51.10 30.57 -25.29
N LYS A 214 50.07 31.21 -25.86
CA LYS A 214 49.29 32.26 -25.20
C LYS A 214 48.12 31.64 -24.45
N ILE A 215 47.97 31.95 -23.17
CA ILE A 215 46.93 31.41 -22.29
C ILE A 215 46.16 32.57 -21.66
N SER A 216 44.88 32.64 -22.00
CA SER A 216 43.98 33.68 -21.49
C SER A 216 43.34 33.25 -20.17
N SER A 217 42.82 32.03 -20.09
CA SER A 217 42.22 31.48 -18.87
C SER A 217 42.03 29.97 -18.92
N ILE A 218 41.96 29.35 -17.74
CA ILE A 218 41.56 27.95 -17.55
C ILE A 218 40.26 27.97 -16.74
N VAL A 219 39.18 27.44 -17.30
CA VAL A 219 37.84 27.48 -16.73
C VAL A 219 37.38 26.08 -16.39
N PHE A 220 37.23 25.78 -15.11
CA PHE A 220 36.60 24.55 -14.63
C PHE A 220 35.09 24.71 -14.63
N HIS A 221 34.36 23.71 -15.11
CA HIS A 221 32.91 23.70 -15.23
C HIS A 221 32.34 22.52 -14.45
N GLY A 222 31.23 22.76 -13.74
CA GLY A 222 30.53 21.70 -13.05
C GLY A 222 29.12 22.09 -12.65
N LYS A 223 28.48 21.23 -11.84
CA LYS A 223 27.14 21.47 -11.30
C LYS A 223 27.17 21.78 -9.81
N ILE A 224 26.23 22.59 -9.34
CA ILE A 224 26.07 22.92 -7.91
C ILE A 224 25.75 21.66 -7.11
N ILE A 225 24.91 20.77 -7.66
CA ILE A 225 24.59 19.46 -7.11
C ILE A 225 24.98 18.39 -8.13
N SER A 226 25.38 17.21 -7.67
CA SER A 226 25.67 16.11 -8.59
C SER A 226 24.39 15.53 -9.18
N LYS A 227 24.50 14.93 -10.37
CA LYS A 227 23.38 14.22 -11.02
C LYS A 227 22.83 13.09 -10.13
N ALA A 228 23.71 12.40 -9.41
CA ALA A 228 23.35 11.34 -8.48
C ALA A 228 22.50 11.87 -7.32
N LEU A 229 22.96 12.92 -6.64
CA LEU A 229 22.23 13.53 -5.53
C LEU A 229 20.85 14.07 -5.96
N LEU A 230 20.78 14.72 -7.11
CA LEU A 230 19.49 15.16 -7.67
C LEU A 230 18.55 13.97 -7.89
N GLY A 231 19.07 12.87 -8.46
CA GLY A 231 18.32 11.63 -8.65
C GLY A 231 17.79 11.06 -7.33
N GLU A 232 18.64 10.97 -6.31
CA GLU A 232 18.27 10.49 -4.97
C GLU A 232 17.15 11.35 -4.34
N LEU A 233 17.25 12.67 -4.44
CA LEU A 233 16.24 13.59 -3.92
C LEU A 233 14.89 13.44 -4.64
N LEU A 234 14.92 13.32 -5.97
CA LEU A 234 13.70 13.13 -6.76
C LEU A 234 13.05 11.77 -6.49
N VAL A 235 13.84 10.69 -6.40
CA VAL A 235 13.31 9.37 -6.01
C VAL A 235 12.72 9.42 -4.59
N GLY A 236 13.41 10.06 -3.64
CA GLY A 236 12.92 10.26 -2.28
C GLY A 236 11.57 10.99 -2.23
N LEU A 237 11.39 12.04 -3.04
CA LEU A 237 10.11 12.75 -3.17
C LEU A 237 8.98 11.80 -3.61
N TRP A 238 9.22 10.97 -4.63
CA TRP A 238 8.21 10.04 -5.14
C TRP A 238 7.91 8.89 -4.18
N VAL A 239 8.92 8.36 -3.49
CA VAL A 239 8.76 7.31 -2.48
C VAL A 239 7.94 7.81 -1.29
N THR A 240 8.24 9.01 -0.78
CA THR A 240 7.48 9.60 0.34
C THR A 240 6.03 9.86 -0.04
N TYR A 241 5.76 10.35 -1.25
CA TYR A 241 4.40 10.48 -1.78
C TYR A 241 3.68 9.12 -1.88
N ALA A 242 4.35 8.09 -2.39
CA ALA A 242 3.78 6.75 -2.53
C ALA A 242 3.41 6.12 -1.17
N ILE A 243 4.29 6.25 -0.17
CA ILE A 243 4.03 5.79 1.20
C ILE A 243 2.81 6.50 1.79
N TYR A 244 2.74 7.83 1.64
CA TYR A 244 1.59 8.62 2.07
C TYR A 244 0.29 8.15 1.39
N TYR A 245 0.31 7.96 0.08
CA TYR A 245 -0.87 7.51 -0.69
C TYR A 245 -1.36 6.14 -0.22
N ILE A 246 -0.46 5.17 -0.10
CA ILE A 246 -0.78 3.81 0.33
C ILE A 246 -1.36 3.82 1.75
N GLY A 247 -0.73 4.55 2.68
CA GLY A 247 -1.19 4.64 4.06
C GLY A 247 -2.62 5.19 4.17
N CYS A 248 -2.91 6.29 3.47
CA CYS A 248 -4.26 6.85 3.44
C CYS A 248 -5.27 5.92 2.74
N ALA A 249 -4.89 5.28 1.64
CA ALA A 249 -5.75 4.36 0.91
C ALA A 249 -6.13 3.13 1.76
N LEU A 250 -5.15 2.54 2.47
CA LEU A 250 -5.38 1.43 3.39
C LEU A 250 -6.30 1.84 4.55
N HIS A 251 -6.09 3.03 5.12
CA HIS A 251 -6.93 3.54 6.21
C HIS A 251 -8.40 3.73 5.77
N ILE A 252 -8.62 4.32 4.59
CA ILE A 252 -9.96 4.47 4.01
C ILE A 252 -10.60 3.10 3.72
N ALA A 253 -9.84 2.16 3.16
CA ALA A 253 -10.33 0.81 2.82
C ALA A 253 -10.66 -0.03 4.06
N GLN A 254 -9.90 0.10 5.15
CA GLN A 254 -10.22 -0.57 6.42
C GLN A 254 -11.53 -0.03 7.00
N ARG A 255 -11.70 1.29 7.00
CA ARG A 255 -12.91 1.94 7.53
C ARG A 255 -14.17 1.62 6.72
N SER A 256 -14.06 1.52 5.40
CA SER A 256 -15.19 1.14 4.55
C SER A 256 -15.62 -0.31 4.82
N LYS A 257 -14.67 -1.23 5.04
CA LYS A 257 -14.95 -2.62 5.43
C LYS A 257 -15.65 -2.72 6.78
N THR A 258 -15.20 -1.97 7.79
CA THR A 258 -15.84 -2.01 9.12
C THR A 258 -17.27 -1.48 9.07
N LEU A 259 -17.50 -0.37 8.35
CA LEU A 259 -18.84 0.19 8.20
C LEU A 259 -19.79 -0.76 7.46
N ALA A 260 -19.32 -1.40 6.39
CA ALA A 260 -20.10 -2.39 5.66
C ALA A 260 -20.47 -3.60 6.53
N ALA A 261 -19.53 -4.08 7.36
CA ALA A 261 -19.79 -5.19 8.28
C ALA A 261 -20.84 -4.82 9.35
N GLU A 262 -20.81 -3.60 9.88
CA GLU A 262 -21.82 -3.11 10.83
C GLU A 262 -23.20 -3.02 10.18
N GLN A 263 -23.30 -2.46 8.97
CA GLN A 263 -24.56 -2.39 8.22
C GLN A 263 -25.13 -3.76 7.92
N GLN A 264 -24.28 -4.72 7.54
CA GLN A 264 -24.72 -6.09 7.26
C GLN A 264 -25.27 -6.78 8.50
N ARG A 265 -24.62 -6.59 9.66
CA ARG A 265 -25.11 -7.11 10.95
C ARG A 265 -26.47 -6.53 11.31
N TYR A 266 -26.62 -5.21 11.17
CA TYR A 266 -27.90 -4.52 11.42
C TYR A 266 -29.03 -5.08 10.55
N LEU A 267 -28.80 -5.21 9.23
CA LEU A 267 -29.80 -5.74 8.31
C LEU A 267 -30.16 -7.19 8.62
N THR A 268 -29.18 -8.02 8.97
CA THR A 268 -29.42 -9.43 9.33
C THR A 268 -30.27 -9.54 10.60
N GLN A 269 -30.04 -8.67 11.57
CA GLN A 269 -30.85 -8.63 12.79
C GLN A 269 -32.28 -8.18 12.50
N GLU A 270 -32.45 -7.11 11.71
CA GLU A 270 -33.77 -6.63 11.30
C GLU A 270 -34.57 -7.72 10.55
N ILE A 271 -33.92 -8.43 9.61
CA ILE A 271 -34.54 -9.55 8.90
C ILE A 271 -34.97 -10.66 9.87
N LYS A 272 -34.15 -10.98 10.87
CA LYS A 272 -34.47 -12.00 11.88
C LYS A 272 -35.69 -11.59 12.71
N GLU A 273 -35.75 -10.35 13.16
CA GLU A 273 -36.88 -9.82 13.94
C GLU A 273 -38.18 -9.79 13.13
N LEU A 274 -38.10 -9.38 11.87
CA LEU A 274 -39.23 -9.43 10.94
C LEU A 274 -39.71 -10.86 10.69
N LYS A 275 -38.78 -11.80 10.53
CA LYS A 275 -39.12 -13.22 10.36
C LYS A 275 -39.91 -13.75 11.55
N VAL A 276 -39.44 -13.52 12.79
CA VAL A 276 -40.16 -13.96 13.99
C VAL A 276 -41.57 -13.36 14.06
N LYS A 277 -41.72 -12.06 13.82
CA LYS A 277 -43.04 -11.40 13.80
C LYS A 277 -43.97 -11.94 12.71
N ALA A 278 -43.42 -12.37 11.57
CA ALA A 278 -44.19 -12.90 10.46
C ALA A 278 -44.59 -14.37 10.65
N THR A 279 -43.80 -15.16 11.39
CA THR A 279 -43.96 -16.63 11.45
C THR A 279 -44.48 -17.16 12.79
N THR A 280 -44.56 -16.32 13.82
CA THR A 280 -45.11 -16.68 15.14
C THR A 280 -46.48 -16.07 15.40
N ASP A 281 -47.29 -16.73 16.22
CA ASP A 281 -48.55 -16.18 16.71
C ASP A 281 -48.25 -15.20 17.87
N PRO A 282 -48.74 -13.95 17.81
CA PRO A 282 -48.38 -12.93 18.81
C PRO A 282 -48.96 -13.19 20.20
N LEU A 283 -49.99 -14.04 20.34
CA LEU A 283 -50.60 -14.36 21.63
C LEU A 283 -49.90 -15.55 22.27
N THR A 284 -49.76 -16.67 21.54
CA THR A 284 -49.30 -17.93 22.11
C THR A 284 -47.81 -18.19 21.92
N GLY A 285 -47.15 -17.48 21.00
CA GLY A 285 -45.73 -17.65 20.69
C GLY A 285 -45.39 -18.91 19.88
N CYS A 286 -46.34 -19.80 19.62
CA CYS A 286 -46.12 -20.92 18.69
C CYS A 286 -46.07 -20.42 17.24
N ARG A 287 -45.76 -21.31 16.28
CA ARG A 287 -45.82 -20.96 14.86
C ARG A 287 -47.25 -20.58 14.47
N ASN A 288 -47.40 -19.59 13.59
CA ASN A 288 -48.72 -19.18 13.13
C ASN A 288 -49.16 -19.95 11.88
N ARG A 289 -50.41 -19.72 11.46
CA ARG A 289 -50.96 -20.32 10.25
C ARG A 289 -50.17 -20.00 8.98
N THR A 290 -49.58 -18.81 8.88
CA THR A 290 -48.76 -18.42 7.71
C THR A 290 -47.53 -19.31 7.61
N GLU A 291 -46.79 -19.49 8.70
CA GLU A 291 -45.63 -20.39 8.75
C GLU A 291 -46.04 -21.85 8.48
N ALA A 292 -47.22 -22.27 8.93
CA ALA A 292 -47.74 -23.59 8.59
C ALA A 292 -47.86 -23.74 7.07
N LEU A 293 -48.55 -22.79 6.41
CA LEU A 293 -48.76 -22.80 4.97
C LEU A 293 -47.44 -22.77 4.17
N ASP A 294 -46.46 -22.01 4.65
CA ASP A 294 -45.13 -21.93 4.01
C ASP A 294 -44.35 -23.25 4.17
N SER A 295 -44.54 -23.98 5.28
CA SER A 295 -43.88 -25.28 5.55
C SER A 295 -44.53 -26.47 4.82
N PHE A 296 -45.71 -26.30 4.21
CA PHE A 296 -46.49 -27.40 3.63
C PHE A 296 -45.76 -28.13 2.51
N TYR A 297 -45.06 -27.39 1.66
CA TYR A 297 -44.28 -27.98 0.57
C TYR A 297 -43.17 -28.88 1.10
N ASP A 298 -42.49 -28.45 2.18
CA ASP A 298 -41.41 -29.23 2.79
C ASP A 298 -41.93 -30.54 3.38
N PHE A 299 -43.10 -30.52 4.02
CA PHE A 299 -43.73 -31.73 4.55
C PHE A 299 -44.18 -32.68 3.45
N GLU A 300 -44.78 -32.17 2.38
CA GLU A 300 -45.16 -32.97 1.21
C GLU A 300 -43.93 -33.61 0.55
N TRP A 301 -42.83 -32.86 0.43
CA TRP A 301 -41.58 -33.36 -0.12
C TRP A 301 -40.96 -34.44 0.78
N LEU A 302 -40.90 -34.23 2.09
CA LEU A 302 -40.39 -35.24 3.04
C LEU A 302 -41.21 -36.54 2.98
N ALA A 303 -42.55 -36.45 2.87
CA ALA A 303 -43.41 -37.62 2.71
C ALA A 303 -43.10 -38.38 1.40
N GLN A 304 -42.83 -37.67 0.30
CA GLN A 304 -42.37 -38.27 -0.97
C GLN A 304 -40.99 -38.93 -0.87
N GLN A 305 -40.13 -38.50 0.06
CA GLN A 305 -38.86 -39.16 0.37
C GLN A 305 -39.02 -40.38 1.29
N GLY A 306 -40.26 -40.83 1.54
CA GLY A 306 -40.56 -41.96 2.42
C GLY A 306 -40.50 -41.64 3.91
N LYS A 307 -40.40 -40.36 4.30
CA LYS A 307 -40.45 -39.97 5.73
C LYS A 307 -41.89 -40.06 6.24
N THR A 308 -42.07 -40.70 7.38
CA THR A 308 -43.40 -40.83 8.00
C THR A 308 -43.79 -39.52 8.68
N ILE A 309 -44.87 -38.90 8.22
CA ILE A 309 -45.39 -37.65 8.77
C ILE A 309 -46.84 -37.85 9.21
N HIS A 310 -47.17 -37.36 10.40
CA HIS A 310 -48.54 -37.36 10.92
C HIS A 310 -49.04 -35.93 11.12
N ILE A 311 -50.34 -35.74 10.88
CA ILE A 311 -51.05 -34.48 11.04
C ILE A 311 -52.11 -34.71 12.13
N ALA A 312 -52.07 -33.91 13.18
CA ALA A 312 -53.09 -33.88 14.21
C ALA A 312 -53.71 -32.48 14.30
N LEU A 313 -55.04 -32.41 14.21
CA LEU A 313 -55.80 -31.17 14.36
C LEU A 313 -56.50 -31.19 15.71
N PHE A 314 -56.12 -30.25 16.58
CA PHE A 314 -56.67 -30.05 17.91
C PHE A 314 -57.70 -28.91 17.87
N ASP A 315 -58.75 -29.05 18.67
CA ASP A 315 -59.71 -27.99 18.95
C ASP A 315 -60.09 -28.05 20.43
N LEU A 316 -59.98 -26.91 21.11
CA LEU A 316 -60.28 -26.81 22.53
C LEU A 316 -61.80 -26.90 22.77
N ASP A 317 -62.21 -27.91 23.52
CA ASP A 317 -63.62 -28.18 23.76
C ASP A 317 -64.27 -27.05 24.55
N HIS A 318 -65.45 -26.61 24.07
CA HIS A 318 -66.25 -25.58 24.72
C HIS A 318 -65.51 -24.25 24.96
N PHE A 319 -64.47 -23.93 24.18
CA PHE A 319 -63.67 -22.71 24.38
C PHE A 319 -64.50 -21.41 24.29
N LYS A 320 -65.50 -21.36 23.40
CA LYS A 320 -66.48 -20.25 23.39
C LYS A 320 -67.18 -20.06 24.73
N GLN A 321 -67.56 -21.14 25.43
CA GLN A 321 -68.18 -21.04 26.75
C GLN A 321 -67.22 -20.49 27.80
N ILE A 322 -65.93 -20.84 27.73
CA ILE A 322 -64.89 -20.26 28.58
C ILE A 322 -64.82 -18.75 28.38
N ASN A 323 -64.79 -18.29 27.12
CA ASN A 323 -64.80 -16.86 26.80
C ASN A 323 -66.08 -16.17 27.31
N ASP A 324 -67.24 -16.77 27.06
CA ASP A 324 -68.53 -16.20 27.44
C ASP A 324 -68.70 -16.09 28.97
N GLN A 325 -68.17 -17.05 29.74
CA GLN A 325 -68.31 -17.10 31.21
C GLN A 325 -67.21 -16.35 31.96
N HIS A 326 -66.01 -16.28 31.41
CA HIS A 326 -64.83 -15.79 32.13
C HIS A 326 -64.11 -14.62 31.46
N GLY A 327 -64.56 -14.21 30.28
CA GLY A 327 -63.99 -13.14 29.48
C GLY A 327 -62.83 -13.60 28.59
N HIS A 328 -62.61 -12.88 27.50
CA HIS A 328 -61.57 -13.17 26.52
C HIS A 328 -60.15 -13.24 27.13
N GLU A 329 -59.84 -12.43 28.14
CA GLU A 329 -58.53 -12.49 28.82
C GLU A 329 -58.25 -13.86 29.46
N VAL A 330 -59.28 -14.58 29.91
CA VAL A 330 -59.12 -15.93 30.46
C VAL A 330 -58.95 -16.95 29.35
N GLY A 331 -59.69 -16.80 28.25
CA GLY A 331 -59.49 -17.62 27.04
C GLY A 331 -58.07 -17.48 26.47
N ASP A 332 -57.54 -16.26 26.42
CA ASP A 332 -56.17 -15.99 26.00
C ASP A 332 -55.14 -16.73 26.87
N LYS A 333 -55.32 -16.72 28.19
CA LYS A 333 -54.47 -17.48 29.12
C LYS A 333 -54.60 -18.99 28.93
N VAL A 334 -55.79 -19.49 28.58
CA VAL A 334 -55.99 -20.91 28.25
C VAL A 334 -55.20 -21.27 26.98
N LEU A 335 -55.23 -20.46 25.93
CA LEU A 335 -54.45 -20.71 24.71
C LEU A 335 -52.94 -20.71 24.95
N ILE A 336 -52.45 -19.75 25.76
CA ILE A 336 -51.05 -19.69 26.18
C ILE A 336 -50.66 -20.94 26.97
N GLN A 337 -51.48 -21.36 27.93
CA GLN A 337 -51.22 -22.55 28.74
C GLN A 337 -51.25 -23.85 27.90
N PHE A 338 -52.14 -23.93 26.90
CA PHE A 338 -52.18 -25.07 25.97
C PHE A 338 -50.86 -25.21 25.22
N VAL A 339 -50.36 -24.11 24.64
CA VAL A 339 -49.07 -24.11 23.93
C VAL A 339 -47.90 -24.39 24.87
N ALA A 340 -47.90 -23.84 26.09
CA ALA A 340 -46.87 -24.15 27.09
C ALA A 340 -46.85 -25.64 27.43
N THR A 341 -48.02 -26.24 27.68
CA THR A 341 -48.17 -27.67 27.97
C THR A 341 -47.68 -28.51 26.79
N ALA A 342 -47.99 -28.12 25.56
CA ALA A 342 -47.53 -28.81 24.36
C ALA A 342 -46.00 -28.74 24.22
N ASN A 343 -45.39 -27.57 24.45
CA ASN A 343 -43.93 -27.40 24.38
C ASN A 343 -43.17 -28.18 25.46
N GLU A 344 -43.79 -28.42 26.62
CA GLU A 344 -43.19 -29.19 27.73
C GLU A 344 -43.34 -30.71 27.53
N SER A 345 -44.42 -31.15 26.89
CA SER A 345 -44.74 -32.58 26.71
C SER A 345 -44.34 -33.16 25.36
N LEU A 346 -44.18 -32.33 24.33
CA LEU A 346 -43.82 -32.74 22.97
C LEU A 346 -42.37 -32.33 22.65
N GLY A 347 -41.65 -33.20 21.92
CA GLY A 347 -40.26 -32.95 21.52
C GLY A 347 -40.12 -32.12 20.24
N GLU A 348 -38.88 -31.85 19.81
CA GLU A 348 -38.57 -31.02 18.63
C GLU A 348 -39.16 -31.56 17.30
N GLN A 349 -39.47 -32.86 17.24
CA GLN A 349 -40.09 -33.53 16.09
C GLN A 349 -41.59 -33.18 15.93
N TYR A 350 -42.18 -32.46 16.88
CA TYR A 350 -43.60 -32.14 16.94
C TYR A 350 -43.79 -30.64 16.75
N LEU A 351 -44.15 -30.24 15.53
CA LEU A 351 -44.26 -28.84 15.14
C LEU A 351 -45.70 -28.37 15.38
N LEU A 352 -45.90 -27.57 16.44
CA LEU A 352 -47.19 -26.99 16.77
C LEU A 352 -47.40 -25.63 16.09
N TYR A 353 -48.56 -25.49 15.45
CA TYR A 353 -49.01 -24.28 14.77
C TYR A 353 -50.38 -23.86 15.30
N ARG A 354 -50.60 -22.57 15.52
CA ARG A 354 -51.94 -22.03 15.75
C ARG A 354 -52.65 -21.90 14.40
N TRP A 355 -53.62 -22.77 14.16
CA TRP A 355 -54.32 -22.90 12.88
C TRP A 355 -55.54 -21.98 12.79
N GLY A 356 -56.22 -21.76 13.92
CA GLY A 356 -57.40 -20.92 14.06
C GLY A 356 -57.45 -20.21 15.41
N GLY A 357 -58.64 -19.75 15.82
CA GLY A 357 -58.82 -19.07 17.11
C GLY A 357 -58.47 -19.98 18.30
N GLU A 358 -59.07 -21.17 18.32
CA GLU A 358 -58.93 -22.23 19.34
C GLU A 358 -58.43 -23.56 18.74
N GLU A 359 -58.02 -23.53 17.47
CA GLU A 359 -57.58 -24.69 16.71
C GLU A 359 -56.05 -24.71 16.57
N PHE A 360 -55.44 -25.87 16.77
CA PHE A 360 -54.00 -26.07 16.63
C PHE A 360 -53.70 -27.23 15.68
N LEU A 361 -52.76 -27.02 14.77
CA LEU A 361 -52.24 -28.03 13.88
C LEU A 361 -50.89 -28.51 14.41
N LEU A 362 -50.77 -29.80 14.65
CA LEU A 362 -49.53 -30.46 15.02
C LEU A 362 -49.04 -31.32 13.85
N VAL A 363 -47.79 -31.10 13.45
CA VAL A 363 -47.10 -31.93 12.45
C VAL A 363 -46.03 -32.76 13.16
N CYS A 364 -46.16 -34.07 13.12
CA CYS A 364 -45.24 -35.00 13.77
C CYS A 364 -44.30 -35.60 12.71
N LEU A 365 -43.01 -35.34 12.85
CA LEU A 365 -41.98 -35.74 11.88
C LEU A 365 -41.30 -37.04 12.29
N GLU A 366 -41.17 -37.95 11.32
CA GLU A 366 -40.41 -39.21 11.41
C GLU A 366 -40.83 -40.12 12.58
N GLN A 367 -42.12 -40.12 12.93
CA GLN A 367 -42.70 -40.98 13.96
C GLN A 367 -43.56 -42.06 13.34
N THR A 368 -43.55 -43.26 13.94
CA THR A 368 -44.56 -44.29 13.64
C THR A 368 -45.94 -43.86 14.16
N ALA A 369 -47.02 -44.44 13.63
CA ALA A 369 -48.38 -44.18 14.10
C ALA A 369 -48.53 -44.43 15.61
N LEU A 370 -47.87 -45.49 16.13
CA LEU A 370 -47.87 -45.81 17.56
C LEU A 370 -47.21 -44.70 18.38
N GLN A 371 -45.99 -44.28 18.03
CA GLN A 371 -45.26 -43.21 18.74
C GLN A 371 -45.99 -41.87 18.68
N CYS A 372 -46.60 -41.56 17.53
CA CYS A 372 -47.42 -40.37 17.36
C CYS A 372 -48.61 -40.37 18.33
N ASN A 373 -49.39 -41.46 18.33
CA ASN A 373 -50.54 -41.60 19.22
C ASN A 373 -50.10 -41.57 20.70
N GLU A 374 -49.06 -42.31 21.08
CA GLU A 374 -48.54 -42.31 22.46
C GLU A 374 -48.12 -40.91 22.93
N SER A 375 -47.51 -40.11 22.06
CA SER A 375 -47.10 -38.74 22.39
C SER A 375 -48.29 -37.80 22.52
N ILE A 376 -49.32 -37.97 21.69
CA ILE A 376 -50.58 -37.22 21.82
C ILE A 376 -51.28 -37.63 23.11
N ASP A 377 -51.35 -38.92 23.44
CA ASP A 377 -51.95 -39.40 24.69
C ASP A 377 -51.20 -38.84 25.92
N ASN A 378 -49.86 -38.83 25.88
CA ASN A 378 -49.05 -38.19 26.92
C ASN A 378 -49.32 -36.68 27.02
N PHE A 379 -49.53 -35.99 25.90
CA PHE A 379 -49.93 -34.59 25.90
C PHE A 379 -51.32 -34.39 26.54
N TYR A 380 -52.28 -35.28 26.29
CA TYR A 380 -53.58 -35.26 26.97
C TYR A 380 -53.46 -35.49 28.49
N LEU A 381 -52.58 -36.40 28.92
CA LEU A 381 -52.27 -36.60 30.35
C LEU A 381 -51.66 -35.33 30.97
N ALA A 382 -50.76 -34.66 30.26
CA ALA A 382 -50.19 -33.39 30.68
C ALA A 382 -51.27 -32.30 30.77
N MET A 383 -52.19 -32.23 29.79
CA MET A 383 -53.32 -31.30 29.83
C MET A 383 -54.23 -31.52 31.05
N ASP A 384 -54.51 -32.76 31.45
CA ASP A 384 -55.35 -33.04 32.63
C ASP A 384 -54.67 -32.61 33.93
N GLN A 385 -53.34 -32.61 33.96
CA GLN A 385 -52.52 -32.17 35.11
C GLN A 385 -52.15 -30.68 35.06
N SER A 386 -52.39 -30.01 33.93
CA SER A 386 -51.97 -28.62 33.74
C SER A 386 -52.71 -27.64 34.67
N PRO A 387 -52.02 -26.64 35.21
CA PRO A 387 -52.63 -25.63 36.08
C PRO A 387 -53.41 -24.60 35.26
N TRP A 388 -54.56 -25.00 34.72
CA TRP A 388 -55.39 -24.12 33.91
C TRP A 388 -55.84 -22.87 34.70
N PRO A 389 -55.95 -21.71 34.02
CA PRO A 389 -56.42 -20.47 34.66
C PRO A 389 -57.73 -20.66 35.41
N LYS A 390 -57.84 -20.06 36.61
CA LYS A 390 -59.03 -20.18 37.48
C LYS A 390 -59.42 -21.63 37.84
N ALA A 391 -58.48 -22.58 37.78
CA ALA A 391 -58.74 -24.00 38.00
C ALA A 391 -59.83 -24.58 37.07
N LEU A 392 -59.91 -24.05 35.84
CA LEU A 392 -60.80 -24.58 34.81
C LEU A 392 -60.41 -26.00 34.42
N LYS A 393 -61.38 -26.81 34.04
CA LYS A 393 -61.12 -28.08 33.36
C LYS A 393 -61.21 -27.83 31.86
N VAL A 394 -60.05 -27.80 31.19
CA VAL A 394 -59.95 -27.61 29.74
C VAL A 394 -59.62 -28.95 29.11
N THR A 395 -60.40 -29.35 28.12
CA THR A 395 -60.17 -30.56 27.31
C THR A 395 -60.05 -30.16 25.85
N ALA A 396 -59.54 -31.07 25.03
CA ALA A 396 -59.50 -30.91 23.58
C ALA A 396 -60.06 -32.14 22.89
N SER A 397 -60.60 -31.95 21.69
CA SER A 397 -60.84 -33.02 20.74
C SER A 397 -59.73 -33.00 19.69
N THR A 398 -59.25 -34.17 19.27
CA THR A 398 -58.16 -34.27 18.29
C THR A 398 -58.48 -35.26 17.18
N GLY A 399 -58.23 -34.85 15.94
CA GLY A 399 -58.26 -35.73 14.77
C GLY A 399 -56.87 -35.98 14.23
N VAL A 400 -56.44 -37.25 14.12
CA VAL A 400 -55.09 -37.64 13.71
C VAL A 400 -55.12 -38.45 12.42
N THR A 401 -54.17 -38.19 11.53
CA THR A 401 -53.97 -38.95 10.29
C THR A 401 -52.50 -38.99 9.90
N GLN A 402 -52.08 -40.04 9.20
CA GLN A 402 -50.81 -40.02 8.47
C GLN A 402 -50.94 -39.20 7.18
N LEU A 403 -49.91 -38.44 6.79
CA LEU A 403 -49.76 -37.86 5.45
C LEU A 403 -49.28 -38.95 4.49
N LYS A 404 -50.08 -39.29 3.47
CA LYS A 404 -49.76 -40.36 2.53
C LYS A 404 -48.75 -39.89 1.49
N GLU A 405 -47.99 -40.83 0.94
CA GLU A 405 -47.09 -40.55 -0.19
C GLU A 405 -47.91 -40.00 -1.37
N HIS A 406 -47.41 -38.93 -1.99
CA HIS A 406 -48.09 -38.18 -3.06
C HIS A 406 -49.44 -37.54 -2.69
N GLU A 407 -49.79 -37.47 -1.40
CA GLU A 407 -50.97 -36.73 -0.92
C GLU A 407 -50.57 -35.28 -0.58
N SER A 408 -51.38 -34.30 -0.98
CA SER A 408 -51.21 -32.94 -0.49
C SER A 408 -51.53 -32.85 0.99
N ILE A 409 -50.77 -32.08 1.78
CA ILE A 409 -51.03 -31.91 3.21
C ILE A 409 -52.39 -31.29 3.49
N ARG A 410 -52.92 -30.46 2.57
CA ARG A 410 -54.29 -29.93 2.66
C ARG A 410 -55.36 -31.03 2.62
N ALA A 411 -55.11 -32.11 1.88
CA ALA A 411 -56.01 -33.26 1.84
C ALA A 411 -55.91 -34.07 3.14
N ALA A 412 -54.71 -34.26 3.68
CA ALA A 412 -54.51 -34.88 4.99
C ALA A 412 -55.20 -34.07 6.11
N ILE A 413 -55.07 -32.75 6.14
CA ILE A 413 -55.78 -31.88 7.10
C ILE A 413 -57.29 -32.06 7.01
N LYS A 414 -57.87 -32.20 5.80
CA LYS A 414 -59.31 -32.51 5.66
C LYS A 414 -59.69 -33.89 6.22
N ARG A 415 -58.78 -34.86 6.22
CA ARG A 415 -59.02 -36.17 6.87
C ARG A 415 -58.90 -36.07 8.38
N ALA A 416 -57.92 -35.31 8.89
CA ALA A 416 -57.80 -34.97 10.30
C ALA A 416 -59.05 -34.27 10.82
N ASP A 417 -59.59 -33.30 10.07
CA ASP A 417 -60.82 -32.58 10.41
C ASP A 417 -62.04 -33.51 10.52
N LYS A 418 -62.18 -34.49 9.63
CA LYS A 418 -63.24 -35.51 9.74
C LYS A 418 -63.10 -36.38 10.99
N ALA A 419 -61.87 -36.76 11.35
CA ALA A 419 -61.60 -37.50 12.58
C ALA A 419 -61.90 -36.63 13.81
N LEU A 420 -61.50 -35.36 13.79
CA LEU A 420 -61.78 -34.39 14.85
C LEU A 420 -63.30 -34.23 15.07
N TYR A 421 -64.06 -34.14 13.99
CA TYR A 421 -65.51 -34.10 14.05
C TYR A 421 -66.10 -35.36 14.74
N GLN A 422 -65.57 -36.55 14.43
CA GLN A 422 -65.96 -37.78 15.13
C GLN A 422 -65.63 -37.75 16.63
N ALA A 423 -64.45 -37.23 17.00
CA ALA A 423 -64.08 -37.07 18.42
C ALA A 423 -65.06 -36.12 19.16
N LYS A 424 -65.52 -35.05 18.49
CA LYS A 424 -66.51 -34.12 19.05
C LYS A 424 -67.89 -34.77 19.22
N ASP A 425 -68.34 -35.54 18.24
CA ASP A 425 -69.64 -36.23 18.28
C ASP A 425 -69.66 -37.39 19.29
N ASN A 426 -68.53 -38.07 19.49
CA ASN A 426 -68.39 -39.18 20.44
C ASN A 426 -68.21 -38.72 21.90
N GLY A 427 -68.54 -37.46 22.23
CA GLY A 427 -68.51 -36.97 23.60
C GLY A 427 -67.29 -36.11 23.98
N ARG A 428 -66.47 -35.68 23.01
CA ARG A 428 -65.29 -34.80 23.20
C ARG A 428 -64.19 -35.40 24.09
N ASN A 429 -63.17 -34.61 24.43
CA ASN A 429 -62.03 -35.03 25.26
C ASN A 429 -61.38 -36.37 24.81
N GLN A 430 -61.16 -36.51 23.50
CA GLN A 430 -60.63 -37.75 22.95
C GLN A 430 -59.88 -37.53 21.63
N VAL A 431 -59.10 -38.54 21.28
CA VAL A 431 -58.38 -38.65 20.01
C VAL A 431 -59.15 -39.60 19.09
N ALA A 432 -59.41 -39.16 17.86
CA ALA A 432 -59.93 -40.01 16.79
C ALA A 432 -58.90 -40.08 15.66
N THR A 433 -58.70 -41.28 15.10
CA THR A 433 -57.67 -41.53 14.09
C THR A 433 -58.26 -41.94 12.75
N PHE A 434 -57.68 -41.47 11.65
CA PHE A 434 -58.04 -41.86 10.27
C PHE A 434 -56.76 -42.17 9.48
N TYR A 435 -56.24 -43.39 9.62
CA TYR A 435 -55.03 -43.86 8.93
C TYR A 435 -55.31 -44.28 7.47
#